data_AF-A0A1F7T1P6-F1
#
_entry.id   AF-A0A1F7T1P6-F1
#
_cell.length_a   1.000
_cell.length_b   1.000
_cell.length_c   1.000
_cell.angle_alpha   90.00
_cell.angle_beta   90.00
_cell.angle_gamma   90.00
#
_symmetry.space_group_name_H-M   'P 1'
#
loop_
_entity.id
_entity.type
_entity.pdbx_description
1 polymer ?
#
loop_
_entity_poly.entity_id
_entity_poly.type
_entity_poly.pdbx_seq_one_letter_code
_entity_poly.pdbx_strand_id
1 'polypeptide(L)'
;MLFPDAQVPAVIERALLPALHYLFGAGAALAAGGALLMLVPGYLAPRSLDPRWGQLAGRCARWVLGLLLGAAFTAGAGAWLGELVLRPRAAERLAAAFGPALGAGGLCLLAGAAALARYASGWRRGRGGSPAHFAAGVLAAAGIWAGAAVLAVFQSFSLNPGRWLETRALRDALLHPSALPAFVLWASGAIALAAAAGLAAAVGQRDAPWRLGLVRTLGRWGAPAAWAGAAGAVWWALSLPSGAQDKSLPAIVGTAFLVQAGLGTYLYRCGAREPRRLSPAGALLALLAAALSPALMQIAREEARGPFFIQGYLYRNGILAEEIPRLQREGFWRPAAWRKEKEAPSPEELGARVFRGECAACHPAWRKGAAQAALPSFREQGAALRFLGAMGKGHPAFPAFAGSEGERRAVAAHLEGLLRTAGVTLAAPAPPAPKAPPKKPEKKEVRPAPVPAAPPKEAVKEAPKEAPKEVPKEAPKEAPKEVPKEAPKEAPKETPKEASKETPPKEAPKGKPPEALPAAAPKPEAETKTPAPPKPPEPRREEPKPEPPRPGPSSQAAPPSPPPGGAPGGSEVKKEAGAPPAAPPAPSAPPAGGGSGSPEVPSP
;
A
#
# COMPACT_ATOMS: atom_id res chain seq x y z
N MET A 1 9.17 11.42 21.22
CA MET A 1 7.69 11.29 21.08
C MET A 1 7.11 12.68 20.81
N LEU A 2 5.94 12.79 20.19
CA LEU A 2 5.17 14.04 20.22
C LEU A 2 4.74 14.38 21.66
N PHE A 3 4.28 15.62 21.85
CA PHE A 3 3.58 16.04 23.06
C PHE A 3 2.25 15.24 23.20
N PRO A 4 1.91 14.68 24.38
CA PRO A 4 0.65 13.92 24.56
C PRO A 4 -0.60 14.77 24.28
N ASP A 5 -0.49 16.08 24.52
CA ASP A 5 -1.57 17.06 24.33
C ASP A 5 -1.60 17.68 22.92
N ALA A 6 -0.74 17.23 22.00
CA ALA A 6 -0.78 17.64 20.60
C ALA A 6 -2.04 17.07 19.91
N GLN A 7 -3.11 17.86 19.91
CA GLN A 7 -4.40 17.49 19.32
C GLN A 7 -4.35 17.51 17.79
N VAL A 8 -3.84 16.42 17.22
CA VAL A 8 -4.10 16.05 15.83
C VAL A 8 -5.61 15.88 15.65
N PRO A 9 -6.28 16.62 14.75
CA PRO A 9 -7.68 16.40 14.45
C PRO A 9 -7.92 14.95 14.00
N ALA A 10 -8.89 14.26 14.60
CA ALA A 10 -9.14 12.84 14.32
C ALA A 10 -9.44 12.55 12.84
N VAL A 11 -9.91 13.56 12.08
CA VAL A 11 -10.09 13.52 10.62
C VAL A 11 -8.76 13.32 9.89
N ILE A 12 -7.67 13.92 10.36
CA ILE A 12 -6.35 13.79 9.73
C ILE A 12 -5.81 12.36 9.89
N GLU A 13 -5.87 11.82 11.11
CA GLU A 13 -5.38 10.47 11.38
C GLU A 13 -6.28 9.37 10.79
N ARG A 14 -7.60 9.51 10.86
CA ARG A 14 -8.56 8.43 10.52
C ARG A 14 -9.11 8.49 9.09
N ALA A 15 -9.01 9.62 8.40
CA ALA A 15 -9.52 9.77 7.04
C ALA A 15 -8.45 10.27 6.06
N LEU A 16 -7.79 11.39 6.34
CA LEU A 16 -6.83 11.99 5.40
C LEU A 16 -5.60 11.11 5.16
N LEU A 17 -4.92 10.66 6.22
CA LEU A 17 -3.70 9.87 6.07
C LEU A 17 -3.94 8.48 5.45
N PRO A 18 -5.01 7.74 5.79
CA PRO A 18 -5.39 6.52 5.06
C PRO A 18 -5.75 6.79 3.59
N ALA A 19 -6.46 7.88 3.29
CA ALA A 19 -6.80 8.24 1.92
C ALA A 19 -5.56 8.59 1.08
N LEU A 20 -4.60 9.33 1.65
CA LEU A 20 -3.31 9.62 1.01
C LEU A 20 -2.51 8.34 0.73
N HIS A 21 -2.42 7.42 1.69
CA HIS A 21 -1.77 6.12 1.49
C HIS A 21 -2.45 5.29 0.38
N TYR A 22 -3.79 5.26 0.34
CA TYR A 22 -4.53 4.55 -0.70
C TYR A 22 -4.35 5.19 -2.08
N LEU A 23 -4.47 6.52 -2.20
CA LEU A 23 -4.27 7.25 -3.45
C LEU A 23 -2.85 7.10 -3.99
N PHE A 24 -1.85 7.14 -3.10
CA PHE A 24 -0.46 6.84 -3.44
C PHE A 24 -0.29 5.42 -3.95
N GLY A 25 -0.78 4.43 -3.19
CA GLY A 25 -0.66 3.00 -3.54
C GLY A 25 -1.34 2.65 -4.86
N ALA A 26 -2.58 3.11 -5.07
CA ALA A 26 -3.34 2.88 -6.28
C ALA A 26 -2.75 3.64 -7.49
N GLY A 27 -2.31 4.89 -7.29
CA GLY A 27 -1.64 5.70 -8.32
C GLY A 27 -0.31 5.10 -8.77
N ALA A 28 0.53 4.66 -7.83
CA ALA A 28 1.79 3.99 -8.10
C ALA A 28 1.57 2.62 -8.77
N ALA A 29 0.59 1.83 -8.33
CA ALA A 29 0.23 0.55 -8.95
C ALA A 29 -0.27 0.74 -10.39
N LEU A 30 -1.16 1.70 -10.64
CA LEU A 30 -1.65 2.01 -12.00
C LEU A 30 -0.53 2.54 -12.91
N ALA A 31 0.38 3.36 -12.38
CA ALA A 31 1.55 3.83 -13.11
C ALA A 31 2.52 2.68 -13.47
N ALA A 32 2.84 1.80 -12.50
CA ALA A 32 3.75 0.67 -12.72
C ALA A 32 3.16 -0.38 -13.67
N GLY A 33 1.91 -0.78 -13.47
CA GLY A 33 1.20 -1.69 -14.40
C GLY A 33 1.07 -1.08 -15.79
N GLY A 34 0.75 0.22 -15.88
CA GLY A 34 0.71 0.96 -17.13
C GLY A 34 2.08 1.04 -17.83
N ALA A 35 3.18 1.13 -17.06
CA ALA A 35 4.54 1.16 -17.60
C ALA A 35 4.96 -0.16 -18.25
N LEU A 36 4.49 -1.32 -17.76
CA LEU A 36 4.66 -2.60 -18.47
C LEU A 36 3.69 -2.72 -19.64
N LEU A 37 2.40 -2.44 -19.44
CA LEU A 37 1.39 -2.63 -20.48
C LEU A 37 1.57 -1.68 -21.68
N MET A 38 2.29 -0.54 -21.53
CA MET A 38 2.68 0.31 -22.67
C MET A 38 3.82 -0.26 -23.53
N LEU A 39 4.55 -1.28 -23.06
CA LEU A 39 5.59 -1.94 -23.86
C LEU A 39 4.98 -2.81 -24.95
N VAL A 40 3.82 -3.41 -24.72
CA VAL A 40 3.11 -4.23 -25.71
C VAL A 40 2.72 -3.42 -26.96
N PRO A 41 1.98 -2.29 -26.88
CA PRO A 41 1.71 -1.45 -28.05
C PRO A 41 3.01 -0.84 -28.62
N GLY A 42 4.03 -0.57 -27.78
CA GLY A 42 5.34 -0.10 -28.24
C GLY A 42 6.12 -1.11 -29.08
N TYR A 43 6.00 -2.41 -28.75
CA TYR A 43 6.61 -3.52 -29.47
C TYR A 43 5.86 -3.86 -30.76
N LEU A 44 4.52 -3.75 -30.74
CA LEU A 44 3.65 -4.00 -31.89
C LEU A 44 3.69 -2.88 -32.93
N ALA A 45 3.85 -1.62 -32.52
CA ALA A 45 3.84 -0.46 -33.41
C ALA A 45 4.82 -0.54 -34.62
N PRO A 46 6.12 -0.89 -34.47
CA PRO A 46 7.02 -1.06 -35.61
C PRO A 46 6.84 -2.39 -36.37
N ARG A 47 5.92 -3.26 -35.92
CA ARG A 47 5.63 -4.59 -36.50
C ARG A 47 4.22 -4.70 -37.08
N SER A 48 3.47 -3.60 -37.08
CA SER A 48 2.07 -3.57 -37.50
C SER A 48 1.87 -2.39 -38.44
N LEU A 49 1.13 -2.61 -39.52
CA LEU A 49 0.71 -1.55 -40.44
C LEU A 49 -0.33 -0.61 -39.79
N ASP A 50 -0.85 -0.94 -38.61
CA ASP A 50 -1.82 -0.12 -37.89
C ASP A 50 -1.12 0.92 -36.98
N PRO A 51 -1.15 2.23 -37.33
CA PRO A 51 -0.46 3.27 -36.55
C PRO A 51 -1.08 3.50 -35.16
N ARG A 52 -2.27 2.96 -34.89
CA ARG A 52 -2.96 3.13 -33.60
C ARG A 52 -2.19 2.49 -32.44
N TRP A 53 -1.33 1.49 -32.69
CA TRP A 53 -0.43 0.95 -31.66
C TRP A 53 0.58 2.00 -31.17
N GLY A 54 1.22 2.75 -32.07
CA GLY A 54 2.14 3.82 -31.71
C GLY A 54 1.44 4.99 -31.01
N GLN A 55 0.24 5.34 -31.49
CA GLN A 55 -0.60 6.36 -30.83
C GLN A 55 -1.02 5.94 -29.41
N LEU A 56 -1.39 4.66 -29.21
CA LEU A 56 -1.74 4.10 -27.91
C LEU A 56 -0.53 4.11 -26.97
N ALA A 57 0.63 3.60 -27.41
CA ALA A 57 1.87 3.64 -26.63
C ALA A 57 2.24 5.07 -26.19
N GLY A 58 2.18 6.04 -27.11
CA GLY A 58 2.41 7.46 -26.83
C GLY A 58 1.33 8.13 -25.98
N ARG A 59 0.12 7.57 -25.89
CA ARG A 59 -0.95 8.03 -24.97
C ARG A 59 -0.74 7.44 -23.57
N CYS A 60 -0.49 6.14 -23.46
CA CYS A 60 -0.18 5.45 -22.21
C CYS A 60 1.05 6.04 -21.52
N ALA A 61 2.14 6.28 -22.27
CA ALA A 61 3.37 6.86 -21.70
C ALA A 61 3.16 8.25 -21.07
N ARG A 62 2.30 9.09 -21.68
CA ARG A 62 1.92 10.40 -21.12
C ARG A 62 1.02 10.27 -19.89
N TRP A 63 0.09 9.32 -19.90
CA TRP A 63 -0.77 9.03 -18.74
C TRP A 63 0.04 8.52 -17.54
N VAL A 64 0.95 7.56 -17.75
CA VAL A 64 1.85 7.07 -16.69
C VAL A 64 2.72 8.21 -16.15
N LEU A 65 3.28 9.07 -17.02
CA LEU A 65 4.09 10.21 -16.58
C LEU A 65 3.28 11.23 -15.76
N GLY A 66 2.02 11.49 -16.16
CA GLY A 66 1.11 12.36 -15.40
C GLY A 66 0.66 11.77 -14.06
N LEU A 67 0.46 10.45 -13.99
CA LEU A 67 0.17 9.75 -12.73
C LEU A 67 1.36 9.82 -11.76
N LEU A 68 2.58 9.62 -12.27
CA LEU A 68 3.81 9.68 -11.48
C LEU A 68 4.08 11.09 -10.94
N LEU A 69 4.12 12.10 -11.82
CA LEU A 69 4.48 13.48 -11.44
C LEU A 69 3.34 14.22 -10.71
N GLY A 70 2.09 13.79 -10.92
CA GLY A 70 0.91 14.33 -10.24
C GLY A 70 0.54 13.52 -9.01
N ALA A 71 -0.56 12.76 -9.13
CA ALA A 71 -1.25 12.15 -7.99
C ALA A 71 -0.39 11.20 -7.14
N ALA A 72 0.53 10.43 -7.73
CA ALA A 72 1.39 9.53 -6.97
C ALA A 72 2.44 10.31 -6.16
N PHE A 73 3.12 11.29 -6.76
CA PHE A 73 4.10 12.10 -6.06
C PHE A 73 3.47 12.92 -4.92
N THR A 74 2.35 13.60 -5.17
CA THR A 74 1.70 14.44 -4.15
C THR A 74 1.10 13.63 -3.01
N ALA A 75 0.45 12.50 -3.30
CA ALA A 75 -0.10 11.62 -2.27
C ALA A 75 1.00 10.93 -1.45
N GLY A 76 2.10 10.50 -2.11
CA GLY A 76 3.25 9.90 -1.43
C GLY A 76 4.00 10.88 -0.52
N ALA A 77 4.26 12.10 -1.00
CA ALA A 77 4.85 13.16 -0.19
C ALA A 77 3.95 13.55 0.99
N GLY A 78 2.63 13.68 0.76
CA GLY A 78 1.65 13.96 1.83
C GLY A 78 1.56 12.86 2.87
N ALA A 79 1.61 11.58 2.45
CA ALA A 79 1.62 10.44 3.37
C ALA A 79 2.91 10.39 4.21
N TRP A 80 4.08 10.62 3.60
CA TRP A 80 5.36 10.63 4.32
C TRP A 80 5.49 11.81 5.30
N LEU A 81 5.05 13.01 4.90
CA LEU A 81 4.93 14.16 5.81
C LEU A 81 3.94 13.86 6.95
N GLY A 82 2.85 13.14 6.67
CA GLY A 82 1.93 12.64 7.67
C GLY A 82 2.61 11.74 8.71
N GLU A 83 3.34 10.71 8.30
CA GLU A 83 4.07 9.84 9.25
C GLU A 83 5.20 10.58 10.00
N LEU A 84 5.92 11.49 9.34
CA LEU A 84 6.91 12.36 9.99
C LEU A 84 6.30 13.23 11.10
N VAL A 85 5.15 13.86 10.84
CA VAL A 85 4.49 14.74 11.82
C VAL A 85 3.79 13.93 12.91
N LEU A 86 3.01 12.91 12.55
CA LEU A 86 2.17 12.17 13.51
C LEU A 86 2.96 11.13 14.32
N ARG A 87 3.97 10.49 13.70
CA ARG A 87 4.73 9.37 14.28
C ARG A 87 6.24 9.56 14.06
N PRO A 88 6.85 10.69 14.47
CA PRO A 88 8.24 11.04 14.14
C PRO A 88 9.25 9.93 14.48
N ARG A 89 9.08 9.25 15.62
CA ARG A 89 9.97 8.15 16.04
C ARG A 89 9.82 6.89 15.17
N ALA A 90 8.64 6.66 14.61
CA ALA A 90 8.42 5.57 13.68
C ALA A 90 9.04 5.87 12.31
N ALA A 91 8.84 7.10 11.81
CA ALA A 91 9.48 7.58 10.58
C ALA A 91 11.02 7.60 10.70
N GLU A 92 11.57 8.02 11.84
CA GLU A 92 13.00 7.95 12.20
C GLU A 92 13.54 6.51 12.06
N ARG A 93 12.88 5.53 12.69
CA ARG A 93 13.33 4.13 12.70
C ARG A 93 13.17 3.46 11.33
N LEU A 94 12.12 3.81 10.58
CA LEU A 94 11.95 3.39 9.19
C LEU A 94 13.00 4.02 8.26
N ALA A 95 13.32 5.30 8.43
CA ALA A 95 14.36 5.98 7.65
C ALA A 95 15.76 5.40 7.95
N ALA A 96 16.05 5.05 9.22
CA ALA A 96 17.28 4.35 9.58
C ALA A 96 17.36 2.94 8.96
N ALA A 97 16.24 2.21 8.91
CA ALA A 97 16.21 0.84 8.37
C ALA A 97 16.24 0.77 6.83
N PHE A 98 15.63 1.74 6.13
CA PHE A 98 15.40 1.69 4.68
C PHE A 98 16.00 2.85 3.88
N GLY A 99 16.54 3.89 4.52
CA GLY A 99 16.98 5.14 3.88
C GLY A 99 17.80 4.96 2.59
N PRO A 100 18.87 4.13 2.58
CA PRO A 100 19.67 3.91 1.37
C PRO A 100 18.88 3.22 0.23
N ALA A 101 17.99 2.28 0.56
CA ALA A 101 17.16 1.61 -0.43
C ALA A 101 16.05 2.52 -0.98
N LEU A 102 15.44 3.36 -0.14
CA LEU A 102 14.47 4.37 -0.56
C LEU A 102 15.14 5.44 -1.45
N GLY A 103 16.37 5.84 -1.12
CA GLY A 103 17.19 6.72 -1.97
C GLY A 103 17.49 6.11 -3.33
N ALA A 104 18.00 4.86 -3.36
CA ALA A 104 18.27 4.14 -4.60
C ALA A 104 17.01 3.91 -5.45
N GLY A 105 15.89 3.53 -4.82
CA GLY A 105 14.59 3.39 -5.47
C GLY A 105 14.05 4.72 -6.03
N GLY A 106 14.27 5.83 -5.32
CA GLY A 106 13.97 7.18 -5.80
C GLY A 106 14.79 7.57 -7.02
N LEU A 107 16.10 7.29 -7.04
CA LEU A 107 16.96 7.51 -8.20
C LEU A 107 16.52 6.65 -9.40
N CYS A 108 16.16 5.39 -9.18
CA CYS A 108 15.59 4.52 -10.22
C CYS A 108 14.28 5.08 -10.78
N LEU A 109 13.40 5.60 -9.92
CA LEU A 109 12.13 6.21 -10.32
C LEU A 109 12.33 7.50 -11.12
N LEU A 110 13.29 8.35 -10.74
CA LEU A 110 13.65 9.57 -11.47
C LEU A 110 14.25 9.25 -12.84
N ALA A 111 15.19 8.29 -12.91
CA ALA A 111 15.74 7.81 -14.18
C ALA A 111 14.65 7.19 -15.07
N GLY A 112 13.73 6.42 -14.47
CA GLY A 112 12.57 5.85 -15.14
C GLY A 112 11.62 6.91 -15.70
N ALA A 113 11.34 7.98 -14.95
CA ALA A 113 10.50 9.10 -15.39
C ALA A 113 11.17 9.92 -16.51
N ALA A 114 12.49 10.13 -16.45
CA ALA A 114 13.25 10.79 -17.52
C ALA A 114 13.26 9.94 -18.81
N ALA A 115 13.47 8.63 -18.69
CA ALA A 115 13.36 7.69 -19.81
C ALA A 115 11.92 7.66 -20.38
N LEU A 116 10.89 7.74 -19.53
CA LEU A 116 9.49 7.81 -19.93
C LEU A 116 9.17 9.10 -20.70
N ALA A 117 9.69 10.24 -20.25
CA ALA A 117 9.56 11.52 -20.96
C ALA A 117 10.26 11.49 -22.33
N ARG A 118 11.43 10.84 -22.43
CA ARG A 118 12.12 10.58 -23.71
C ARG A 118 11.28 9.67 -24.62
N TYR A 119 10.71 8.59 -24.08
CA TYR A 119 9.86 7.65 -24.81
C TYR A 119 8.57 8.32 -25.33
N ALA A 120 7.84 9.02 -24.46
CA ALA A 120 6.62 9.75 -24.79
C ALA A 120 6.85 10.87 -25.83
N SER A 121 7.96 11.62 -25.69
CA SER A 121 8.34 12.66 -26.66
C SER A 121 8.92 12.10 -27.96
N GLY A 122 9.38 10.84 -27.99
CA GLY A 122 9.76 10.13 -29.21
C GLY A 122 8.55 9.92 -30.12
N TRP A 123 7.45 9.37 -29.57
CA TRP A 123 6.18 9.22 -30.29
C TRP A 123 5.64 10.56 -30.84
N ARG A 124 5.70 11.64 -30.05
CA ARG A 124 5.25 12.98 -30.50
C ARG A 124 6.08 13.55 -31.65
N ARG A 125 7.35 13.17 -31.77
CA ARG A 125 8.31 13.73 -32.76
C ARG A 125 8.51 12.83 -33.98
N GLY A 126 7.64 11.85 -34.22
CA GLY A 126 7.78 10.87 -35.30
C GLY A 126 8.96 9.89 -35.15
N ARG A 127 9.70 9.94 -34.03
CA ARG A 127 10.89 9.09 -33.76
C ARG A 127 10.54 7.82 -32.98
N GLY A 128 9.34 7.29 -33.21
CA GLY A 128 8.85 6.08 -32.56
C GLY A 128 9.33 4.81 -33.25
N GLY A 129 9.36 3.69 -32.51
CA GLY A 129 9.53 2.35 -33.10
C GLY A 129 10.96 1.90 -33.39
N SER A 130 11.97 2.77 -33.27
CA SER A 130 13.38 2.34 -33.37
C SER A 130 13.80 1.52 -32.14
N PRO A 131 14.82 0.63 -32.23
CA PRO A 131 15.27 -0.17 -31.09
C PRO A 131 15.69 0.67 -29.89
N ALA A 132 16.42 1.77 -30.12
CA ALA A 132 16.83 2.70 -29.06
C ALA A 132 15.65 3.48 -28.44
N HIS A 133 14.57 3.70 -29.20
CA HIS A 133 13.34 4.28 -28.67
C HIS A 133 12.58 3.27 -27.81
N PHE A 134 12.44 2.02 -28.25
CA PHE A 134 11.84 0.95 -27.45
C PHE A 134 12.64 0.68 -26.16
N ALA A 135 13.98 0.68 -26.23
CA ALA A 135 14.86 0.53 -25.07
C ALA A 135 14.63 1.64 -24.02
N ALA A 136 14.36 2.89 -24.43
CA ALA A 136 13.98 3.96 -23.49
C ALA A 136 12.63 3.67 -22.80
N GLY A 137 11.70 2.98 -23.46
CA GLY A 137 10.46 2.47 -22.84
C GLY A 137 10.74 1.36 -21.83
N VAL A 138 11.63 0.42 -22.14
CA VAL A 138 12.04 -0.66 -21.22
C VAL A 138 12.76 -0.10 -19.99
N LEU A 139 13.70 0.83 -20.17
CA LEU A 139 14.38 1.53 -19.06
C LEU A 139 13.41 2.33 -18.19
N ALA A 140 12.39 2.96 -18.80
CA ALA A 140 11.32 3.62 -18.07
C ALA A 140 10.56 2.63 -17.16
N ALA A 141 10.11 1.50 -17.73
CA ALA A 141 9.41 0.48 -16.96
C ALA A 141 10.27 -0.10 -15.84
N ALA A 142 11.53 -0.44 -16.12
CA ALA A 142 12.48 -0.98 -15.15
C ALA A 142 12.73 -0.01 -13.97
N GLY A 143 12.98 1.28 -14.25
CA GLY A 143 13.20 2.29 -13.22
C GLY A 143 11.97 2.52 -12.32
N ILE A 144 10.78 2.58 -12.92
CA ILE A 144 9.51 2.69 -12.20
C ILE A 144 9.27 1.45 -11.31
N TRP A 145 9.53 0.25 -11.84
CA TRP A 145 9.36 -0.99 -11.10
C TRP A 145 10.38 -1.18 -9.97
N ALA A 146 11.64 -0.80 -10.16
CA ALA A 146 12.64 -0.85 -9.09
C ALA A 146 12.26 0.07 -7.91
N GLY A 147 11.85 1.32 -8.19
CA GLY A 147 11.39 2.22 -7.13
C GLY A 147 10.13 1.72 -6.42
N ALA A 148 9.16 1.20 -7.17
CA ALA A 148 7.91 0.69 -6.60
C ALA A 148 8.08 -0.65 -5.85
N ALA A 149 9.03 -1.51 -6.25
CA ALA A 149 9.35 -2.75 -5.56
C ALA A 149 9.89 -2.49 -4.15
N VAL A 150 10.80 -1.52 -3.99
CA VAL A 150 11.30 -1.08 -2.67
C VAL A 150 10.14 -0.63 -1.78
N LEU A 151 9.21 0.17 -2.32
CA LEU A 151 8.02 0.65 -1.59
C LEU A 151 7.05 -0.48 -1.19
N ALA A 152 6.90 -1.52 -2.02
CA ALA A 152 6.07 -2.69 -1.70
C ALA A 152 6.68 -3.54 -0.58
N VAL A 153 7.99 -3.79 -0.64
CA VAL A 153 8.75 -4.51 0.41
C VAL A 153 8.72 -3.74 1.74
N PHE A 154 8.97 -2.43 1.68
CA PHE A 154 8.93 -1.50 2.81
C PHE A 154 7.60 -1.51 3.57
N GLN A 155 6.46 -1.53 2.87
CA GLN A 155 5.14 -1.55 3.52
C GLN A 155 4.85 -2.83 4.31
N SER A 156 5.46 -3.97 3.95
CA SER A 156 5.24 -5.25 4.65
C SER A 156 6.30 -5.56 5.71
N PHE A 157 7.47 -4.90 5.67
CA PHE A 157 8.54 -5.05 6.67
C PHE A 157 8.06 -4.84 8.10
N SER A 158 7.20 -3.85 8.34
CA SER A 158 6.58 -3.59 9.65
C SER A 158 5.81 -4.79 10.24
N LEU A 159 5.42 -5.77 9.42
CA LEU A 159 4.52 -6.87 9.79
C LEU A 159 5.26 -8.20 10.01
N ASN A 160 6.41 -8.38 9.36
CA ASN A 160 7.34 -9.46 9.69
C ASN A 160 8.77 -9.02 9.33
N PRO A 161 9.50 -8.32 10.23
CA PRO A 161 10.87 -7.86 9.97
C PRO A 161 11.91 -8.99 10.04
N GLY A 162 11.55 -10.18 10.54
CA GLY A 162 12.44 -11.34 10.66
C GLY A 162 13.80 -11.02 11.30
N ARG A 163 14.88 -11.48 10.65
CA ARG A 163 16.28 -11.35 11.11
C ARG A 163 16.77 -9.91 11.25
N TRP A 164 16.04 -8.91 10.73
CA TRP A 164 16.40 -7.51 10.98
C TRP A 164 16.33 -7.14 12.46
N LEU A 165 15.48 -7.80 13.26
CA LEU A 165 15.40 -7.57 14.72
C LEU A 165 16.74 -7.82 15.43
N GLU A 166 17.50 -8.81 14.95
CA GLU A 166 18.85 -9.15 15.42
C GLU A 166 19.91 -8.26 14.76
N THR A 167 19.95 -8.29 13.43
CA THR A 167 21.10 -7.79 12.63
C THR A 167 21.08 -6.29 12.39
N ARG A 168 19.90 -5.67 12.40
CA ARG A 168 19.60 -4.29 11.96
C ARG A 168 20.07 -3.93 10.54
N ALA A 169 20.56 -4.90 9.77
CA ALA A 169 21.19 -4.68 8.48
C ALA A 169 20.18 -4.49 7.34
N LEU A 170 20.49 -3.58 6.41
CA LEU A 170 19.62 -3.26 5.27
C LEU A 170 19.25 -4.49 4.42
N ARG A 171 20.17 -5.47 4.28
CA ARG A 171 19.89 -6.72 3.54
C ARG A 171 18.75 -7.52 4.19
N ASP A 172 18.74 -7.60 5.52
CA ASP A 172 17.76 -8.35 6.30
C ASP A 172 16.45 -7.56 6.44
N ALA A 173 16.52 -6.22 6.36
CA ALA A 173 15.37 -5.35 6.19
C ALA A 173 14.68 -5.52 4.82
N LEU A 174 15.45 -5.76 3.75
CA LEU A 174 14.92 -5.95 2.38
C LEU A 174 14.46 -7.38 2.11
N LEU A 175 15.15 -8.39 2.66
CA LEU A 175 14.88 -9.81 2.46
C LEU A 175 14.07 -10.42 3.61
N HIS A 176 13.22 -9.61 4.26
CA HIS A 176 12.35 -10.05 5.34
C HIS A 176 11.29 -11.08 4.85
N PRO A 177 10.76 -11.97 5.71
CA PRO A 177 9.96 -13.11 5.25
C PRO A 177 8.69 -12.77 4.47
N SER A 178 8.12 -11.57 4.66
CA SER A 178 6.93 -11.11 3.92
C SER A 178 7.25 -10.25 2.69
N ALA A 179 8.54 -10.03 2.36
CA ALA A 179 8.99 -9.18 1.26
C ALA A 179 8.52 -9.66 -0.11
N LEU A 180 8.86 -10.91 -0.46
CA LEU A 180 8.51 -11.51 -1.75
C LEU A 180 6.99 -11.73 -1.90
N PRO A 181 6.25 -12.27 -0.90
CA PRO A 181 4.79 -12.33 -0.95
C PRO A 181 4.13 -10.97 -1.18
N ALA A 182 4.54 -9.94 -0.45
CA ALA A 182 4.00 -8.58 -0.60
C ALA A 182 4.34 -7.96 -1.96
N PHE A 183 5.56 -8.17 -2.47
CA PHE A 183 5.94 -7.72 -3.81
C PHE A 183 5.10 -8.43 -4.89
N VAL A 184 4.92 -9.75 -4.82
CA VAL A 184 4.10 -10.51 -5.79
C VAL A 184 2.65 -10.06 -5.76
N LEU A 185 2.05 -9.88 -4.57
CA LEU A 185 0.70 -9.35 -4.37
C LEU A 185 0.53 -7.92 -4.93
N TRP A 186 1.51 -7.05 -4.71
CA TRP A 186 1.48 -5.69 -5.26
C TRP A 186 1.66 -5.66 -6.78
N ALA A 187 2.63 -6.41 -7.31
CA ALA A 187 2.99 -6.47 -8.72
C ALA A 187 1.84 -7.01 -9.60
N SER A 188 1.22 -8.09 -9.14
CA SER A 188 0.02 -8.68 -9.74
C SER A 188 -1.16 -7.72 -9.73
N GLY A 189 -1.44 -7.08 -8.58
CA GLY A 189 -2.46 -6.05 -8.45
C GLY A 189 -2.24 -4.86 -9.39
N ALA A 190 -1.00 -4.39 -9.53
CA ALA A 190 -0.62 -3.30 -10.44
C ALA A 190 -0.95 -3.64 -11.91
N ILE A 191 -0.56 -4.84 -12.38
CA ILE A 191 -0.83 -5.29 -13.75
C ILE A 191 -2.34 -5.51 -13.97
N ALA A 192 -3.04 -6.10 -13.00
CA ALA A 192 -4.49 -6.33 -13.07
C ALA A 192 -5.29 -5.01 -13.10
N LEU A 193 -4.92 -4.03 -12.28
CA LEU A 193 -5.51 -2.68 -12.25
C LEU A 193 -5.28 -1.93 -13.56
N ALA A 194 -4.06 -1.97 -14.11
CA ALA A 194 -3.77 -1.36 -15.40
C ALA A 194 -4.50 -2.07 -16.56
N ALA A 195 -4.69 -3.40 -16.50
CA ALA A 195 -5.48 -4.13 -17.47
C ALA A 195 -6.97 -3.77 -17.40
N ALA A 196 -7.55 -3.66 -16.20
CA ALA A 196 -8.95 -3.26 -15.99
C ALA A 196 -9.21 -1.80 -16.42
N ALA A 197 -8.31 -0.87 -16.09
CA ALA A 197 -8.36 0.51 -16.60
C ALA A 197 -8.23 0.56 -18.13
N GLY A 198 -7.40 -0.31 -18.72
CA GLY A 198 -7.31 -0.50 -20.17
C GLY A 198 -8.63 -0.99 -20.78
N LEU A 199 -9.36 -1.89 -20.11
CA LEU A 199 -10.68 -2.35 -20.58
C LEU A 199 -11.72 -1.23 -20.52
N ALA A 200 -11.72 -0.40 -19.47
CA ALA A 200 -12.57 0.79 -19.41
C ALA A 200 -12.29 1.75 -20.58
N ALA A 201 -11.01 1.99 -20.91
CA ALA A 201 -10.62 2.76 -22.10
C ALA A 201 -10.95 2.06 -23.44
N ALA A 202 -11.06 0.72 -23.45
CA ALA A 202 -11.43 -0.07 -24.62
C ALA A 202 -12.92 0.04 -24.96
N VAL A 203 -13.81 0.29 -23.98
CA VAL A 203 -15.26 0.48 -24.20
C VAL A 203 -15.54 1.61 -25.19
N GLY A 204 -14.80 2.72 -25.11
CA GLY A 204 -14.96 3.88 -26.01
C GLY A 204 -14.45 3.68 -27.44
N GLN A 205 -13.84 2.53 -27.77
CA GLN A 205 -13.26 2.30 -29.10
C GLN A 205 -14.34 1.83 -30.09
N ARG A 206 -14.65 2.67 -31.08
CA ARG A 206 -15.70 2.40 -32.08
C ARG A 206 -15.31 1.30 -33.08
N ASP A 207 -14.04 1.26 -33.49
CA ASP A 207 -13.50 0.22 -34.38
C ASP A 207 -13.52 -1.15 -33.69
N ALA A 208 -14.28 -2.10 -34.25
CA ALA A 208 -14.51 -3.40 -33.65
C ALA A 208 -13.28 -4.35 -33.75
N PRO A 209 -12.60 -4.53 -34.91
CA PRO A 209 -11.34 -5.28 -34.97
C PRO A 209 -10.26 -4.78 -34.01
N TRP A 210 -10.05 -3.47 -33.95
CA TRP A 210 -9.10 -2.81 -33.05
C TRP A 210 -9.45 -3.04 -31.58
N ARG A 211 -10.72 -2.81 -31.19
CA ARG A 211 -11.20 -3.09 -29.84
C ARG A 211 -10.99 -4.56 -29.47
N LEU A 212 -11.22 -5.48 -30.40
CA LEU A 212 -11.01 -6.92 -30.18
C LEU A 212 -9.54 -7.25 -29.88
N GLY A 213 -8.60 -6.69 -30.66
CA GLY A 213 -7.16 -6.87 -30.45
C GLY A 213 -6.67 -6.28 -29.12
N LEU A 214 -7.16 -5.09 -28.77
CA LEU A 214 -6.86 -4.44 -27.48
C LEU A 214 -7.40 -5.26 -26.29
N VAL A 215 -8.66 -5.69 -26.33
CA VAL A 215 -9.29 -6.48 -25.25
C VAL A 215 -8.62 -7.84 -25.06
N ARG A 216 -8.28 -8.53 -26.16
CA ARG A 216 -7.48 -9.78 -26.14
C ARG A 216 -6.12 -9.57 -25.47
N THR A 217 -5.43 -8.48 -25.83
CA THR A 217 -4.13 -8.12 -25.26
C THR A 217 -4.23 -7.88 -23.75
N LEU A 218 -5.17 -7.04 -23.32
CA LEU A 218 -5.35 -6.69 -21.91
C LEU A 218 -5.73 -7.91 -21.05
N GLY A 219 -6.62 -8.78 -21.54
CA GLY A 219 -6.98 -10.00 -20.83
C GLY A 219 -5.84 -11.03 -20.74
N ARG A 220 -5.01 -11.16 -21.79
CA ARG A 220 -3.85 -12.07 -21.81
C ARG A 220 -2.80 -11.75 -20.73
N TRP A 221 -2.58 -10.47 -20.42
CA TRP A 221 -1.67 -10.04 -19.35
C TRP A 221 -2.37 -9.89 -18.00
N GLY A 222 -3.59 -9.36 -17.98
CA GLY A 222 -4.33 -9.06 -16.76
C GLY A 222 -4.89 -10.30 -16.02
N ALA A 223 -5.31 -11.35 -16.74
CA ALA A 223 -5.88 -12.53 -16.09
C ALA A 223 -4.87 -13.37 -15.31
N PRO A 224 -3.69 -13.73 -15.86
CA PRO A 224 -2.65 -14.40 -15.08
C PRO A 224 -2.15 -13.56 -13.91
N ALA A 225 -2.07 -12.23 -14.09
CA ALA A 225 -1.73 -11.31 -13.00
C ALA A 225 -2.77 -11.37 -11.88
N ALA A 226 -4.06 -11.18 -12.15
CA ALA A 226 -5.10 -11.21 -11.13
C ALA A 226 -5.16 -12.56 -10.37
N TRP A 227 -4.97 -13.71 -11.06
CA TRP A 227 -4.87 -15.01 -10.39
C TRP A 227 -3.60 -15.13 -9.52
N ALA A 228 -2.45 -14.62 -9.98
CA ALA A 228 -1.24 -14.54 -9.16
C ALA A 228 -1.42 -13.61 -7.95
N GLY A 229 -2.28 -12.59 -8.03
CA GLY A 229 -2.64 -11.72 -6.92
C GLY A 229 -3.56 -12.39 -5.90
N ALA A 230 -4.47 -13.26 -6.35
CA ALA A 230 -5.26 -14.09 -5.45
C ALA A 230 -4.35 -15.04 -4.65
N ALA A 231 -3.44 -15.76 -5.33
CA ALA A 231 -2.45 -16.62 -4.67
C ALA A 231 -1.50 -15.80 -3.75
N GLY A 232 -1.05 -14.64 -4.21
CA GLY A 232 -0.19 -13.72 -3.46
C GLY A 232 -0.83 -13.19 -2.18
N ALA A 233 -2.15 -12.97 -2.15
CA ALA A 233 -2.86 -12.55 -0.93
C ALA A 233 -2.83 -13.64 0.16
N VAL A 234 -3.01 -14.91 -0.23
CA VAL A 234 -2.92 -16.05 0.69
C VAL A 234 -1.48 -16.27 1.13
N TRP A 235 -0.51 -16.26 0.21
CA TRP A 235 0.91 -16.41 0.53
C TRP A 235 1.41 -15.30 1.47
N TRP A 236 0.97 -14.06 1.24
CA TRP A 236 1.28 -12.94 2.12
C TRP A 236 0.72 -13.15 3.53
N ALA A 237 -0.55 -13.56 3.66
CA ALA A 237 -1.14 -13.84 4.98
C ALA A 237 -0.42 -14.99 5.72
N LEU A 238 -0.01 -16.04 5.00
CA LEU A 238 0.78 -17.16 5.54
C LEU A 238 2.23 -16.75 5.92
N SER A 239 2.74 -15.62 5.44
CA SER A 239 4.06 -15.08 5.81
C SER A 239 4.06 -14.22 7.07
N LEU A 240 2.89 -13.99 7.69
CA LEU A 240 2.75 -13.22 8.92
C LEU A 240 2.93 -14.11 10.16
N PRO A 241 3.59 -13.63 11.24
CA PRO A 241 3.73 -14.40 12.46
C PRO A 241 2.38 -14.64 13.13
N SER A 242 2.22 -15.76 13.85
CA SER A 242 0.94 -16.16 14.46
C SER A 242 0.35 -15.12 15.40
N GLY A 243 1.19 -14.39 16.15
CA GLY A 243 0.77 -13.29 17.03
C GLY A 243 0.31 -12.01 16.32
N ALA A 244 0.37 -11.93 14.99
CA ALA A 244 -0.09 -10.79 14.20
C ALA A 244 -1.55 -10.92 13.73
N GLN A 245 -2.20 -12.09 13.89
CA GLN A 245 -3.47 -12.36 13.23
C GLN A 245 -4.68 -12.03 14.13
N ASP A 246 -5.43 -10.98 13.79
CA ASP A 246 -6.79 -10.79 14.32
C ASP A 246 -7.77 -11.78 13.66
N LYS A 247 -8.88 -12.06 14.32
CA LYS A 247 -9.99 -12.91 13.84
C LYS A 247 -10.62 -12.37 12.56
N SER A 248 -10.52 -11.06 12.31
CA SER A 248 -10.97 -10.40 11.07
C SER A 248 -10.11 -10.77 9.84
N LEU A 249 -8.81 -11.03 10.04
CA LEU A 249 -7.82 -11.10 8.97
C LEU A 249 -8.10 -12.19 7.92
N PRO A 250 -8.47 -13.44 8.28
CA PRO A 250 -8.79 -14.48 7.30
C PRO A 250 -9.99 -14.13 6.41
N ALA A 251 -10.98 -13.41 6.94
CA ALA A 251 -12.16 -13.00 6.17
C ALA A 251 -11.81 -11.89 5.15
N ILE A 252 -10.95 -10.94 5.53
CA ILE A 252 -10.47 -9.86 4.63
C ILE A 252 -9.60 -10.46 3.51
N VAL A 253 -8.68 -11.37 3.86
CA VAL A 253 -7.81 -12.07 2.90
C VAL A 253 -8.63 -12.97 1.96
N GLY A 254 -9.58 -13.74 2.49
CA GLY A 254 -10.51 -14.55 1.69
C GLY A 254 -11.37 -13.72 0.73
N THR A 255 -11.83 -12.54 1.17
CA THR A 255 -12.57 -11.60 0.32
C THR A 255 -11.66 -11.07 -0.80
N ALA A 256 -10.41 -10.69 -0.49
CA ALA A 256 -9.45 -10.22 -1.49
C ALA A 256 -9.07 -11.32 -2.51
N PHE A 257 -8.92 -12.57 -2.05
CA PHE A 257 -8.74 -13.74 -2.91
C PHE A 257 -9.91 -13.91 -3.89
N LEU A 258 -11.16 -13.88 -3.39
CA LEU A 258 -12.36 -14.03 -4.24
C LEU A 258 -12.51 -12.88 -5.24
N VAL A 259 -12.24 -11.64 -4.83
CA VAL A 259 -12.25 -10.46 -5.72
C VAL A 259 -11.21 -10.60 -6.84
N GLN A 260 -9.97 -11.00 -6.51
CA GLN A 260 -8.91 -11.18 -7.49
C GLN A 260 -9.12 -12.40 -8.40
N ALA A 261 -9.62 -13.52 -7.87
CA ALA A 261 -9.94 -14.71 -8.65
C ALA A 261 -11.12 -14.47 -9.61
N GLY A 262 -12.15 -13.74 -9.16
CA GLY A 262 -13.28 -13.28 -9.97
C GLY A 262 -12.84 -12.31 -11.06
N LEU A 263 -11.98 -11.33 -10.73
CA LEU A 263 -11.39 -10.41 -11.69
C LEU A 263 -10.57 -11.17 -12.75
N GLY A 264 -9.68 -12.07 -12.36
CA GLY A 264 -8.89 -12.88 -13.30
C GLY A 264 -9.76 -13.72 -14.23
N THR A 265 -10.84 -14.31 -13.70
CA THR A 265 -11.82 -15.07 -14.48
C THR A 265 -12.57 -14.18 -15.47
N TYR A 266 -12.96 -12.96 -15.08
CA TYR A 266 -13.57 -11.98 -15.98
C TYR A 266 -12.60 -11.51 -17.07
N LEU A 267 -11.35 -11.17 -16.69
CA LEU A 267 -10.30 -10.76 -17.62
C LEU A 267 -9.94 -11.87 -18.61
N TYR A 268 -9.95 -13.14 -18.19
CA TYR A 268 -9.77 -14.30 -19.07
C TYR A 268 -10.96 -14.50 -20.01
N ARG A 269 -12.20 -14.38 -19.50
CA ARG A 269 -13.41 -14.46 -20.35
C ARG A 269 -13.37 -13.39 -21.43
N CYS A 270 -13.05 -12.14 -21.09
CA CYS A 270 -12.88 -11.07 -22.07
C CYS A 270 -11.66 -11.27 -22.98
N GLY A 271 -10.52 -11.74 -22.45
CA GLY A 271 -9.28 -11.88 -23.21
C GLY A 271 -9.26 -13.04 -24.20
N ALA A 272 -9.84 -14.18 -23.83
CA ALA A 272 -9.68 -15.45 -24.56
C ALA A 272 -10.98 -15.97 -25.18
N ARG A 273 -12.10 -15.97 -24.45
CA ARG A 273 -13.35 -16.63 -24.87
C ARG A 273 -14.34 -15.71 -25.59
N GLU A 274 -14.63 -14.55 -25.00
CA GLU A 274 -15.72 -13.67 -25.40
C GLU A 274 -15.32 -12.18 -25.57
N PRO A 275 -14.24 -11.84 -26.30
CA PRO A 275 -13.79 -10.44 -26.47
C PRO A 275 -14.81 -9.52 -27.14
N ARG A 276 -15.85 -10.07 -27.78
CA ARG A 276 -16.99 -9.29 -28.32
C ARG A 276 -17.99 -8.86 -27.23
N ARG A 277 -18.05 -9.53 -26.08
CA ARG A 277 -19.01 -9.26 -24.97
C ARG A 277 -18.46 -8.32 -23.87
N LEU A 278 -17.57 -7.38 -24.21
CA LEU A 278 -17.18 -6.32 -23.28
C LEU A 278 -18.29 -5.27 -23.22
N SER A 279 -18.94 -5.14 -22.06
CA SER A 279 -19.95 -4.11 -21.79
C SER A 279 -19.38 -2.98 -20.91
N PRO A 280 -19.96 -1.75 -20.94
CA PRO A 280 -19.54 -0.65 -20.07
C PRO A 280 -19.61 -1.02 -18.58
N ALA A 281 -20.72 -1.64 -18.17
CA ALA A 281 -20.92 -2.10 -16.80
C ALA A 281 -19.89 -3.16 -16.37
N GLY A 282 -19.57 -4.12 -17.24
CA GLY A 282 -18.56 -5.14 -16.94
C GLY A 282 -17.14 -4.55 -16.82
N ALA A 283 -16.79 -3.57 -17.66
CA ALA A 283 -15.51 -2.86 -17.57
C ALA A 283 -15.40 -2.02 -16.28
N LEU A 284 -16.49 -1.36 -15.87
CA LEU A 284 -16.56 -0.63 -14.61
C LEU A 284 -16.44 -1.57 -13.41
N LEU A 285 -17.16 -2.69 -13.39
CA LEU A 285 -17.06 -3.70 -12.33
C LEU A 285 -15.65 -4.30 -12.22
N ALA A 286 -14.98 -4.56 -13.35
CA ALA A 286 -13.59 -5.00 -13.35
C ALA A 286 -12.63 -3.96 -12.77
N LEU A 287 -12.82 -2.67 -13.09
CA LEU A 287 -12.01 -1.58 -12.53
C LEU A 287 -12.26 -1.39 -11.03
N LEU A 288 -13.52 -1.47 -10.58
CA LEU A 288 -13.88 -1.41 -9.16
C LEU A 288 -13.30 -2.59 -8.37
N ALA A 289 -13.38 -3.82 -8.90
CA ALA A 289 -12.77 -5.00 -8.29
C ALA A 289 -11.25 -4.87 -8.17
N ALA A 290 -10.58 -4.37 -9.22
CA ALA A 290 -9.14 -4.17 -9.22
C ALA A 290 -8.68 -3.06 -8.25
N ALA A 291 -9.50 -2.02 -8.02
CA ALA A 291 -9.26 -0.98 -7.03
C ALA A 291 -9.58 -1.43 -5.59
N LEU A 292 -10.57 -2.30 -5.41
CA LEU A 292 -10.98 -2.82 -4.11
C LEU A 292 -9.90 -3.73 -3.48
N SER A 293 -9.16 -4.51 -4.27
CA SER A 293 -8.13 -5.41 -3.73
C SER A 293 -7.02 -4.65 -2.94
N PRO A 294 -6.40 -3.58 -3.47
CA PRO A 294 -5.50 -2.72 -2.68
C PRO A 294 -6.14 -2.12 -1.42
N ALA A 295 -7.43 -1.77 -1.44
CA ALA A 295 -8.12 -1.24 -0.25
C ALA A 295 -8.29 -2.32 0.84
N LEU A 296 -8.74 -3.52 0.47
CA LEU A 296 -8.85 -4.67 1.37
C LEU A 296 -7.48 -5.04 1.97
N MET A 297 -6.41 -5.00 1.16
CA MET A 297 -5.05 -5.28 1.65
C MET A 297 -4.50 -4.16 2.53
N GLN A 298 -4.89 -2.89 2.33
CA GLN A 298 -4.56 -1.83 3.29
C GLN A 298 -5.22 -2.09 4.66
N ILE A 299 -6.51 -2.48 4.68
CA ILE A 299 -7.21 -2.82 5.94
C ILE A 299 -6.53 -4.04 6.60
N ALA A 300 -6.30 -5.12 5.85
CA ALA A 300 -5.62 -6.32 6.36
C ALA A 300 -4.25 -6.03 7.00
N ARG A 301 -3.50 -5.05 6.47
CA ARG A 301 -2.22 -4.61 7.06
C ARG A 301 -2.36 -3.82 8.37
N GLU A 302 -3.44 -3.08 8.57
CA GLU A 302 -3.68 -2.37 9.84
C GLU A 302 -4.16 -3.30 10.95
N GLU A 303 -4.97 -4.32 10.60
CA GLU A 303 -5.34 -5.42 11.50
C GLU A 303 -4.09 -6.23 11.89
N ALA A 304 -3.26 -6.63 10.89
CA ALA A 304 -2.05 -7.43 11.07
C ALA A 304 -0.91 -6.76 11.88
N ARG A 305 -1.08 -5.51 12.30
CA ARG A 305 -0.10 -4.79 13.14
C ARG A 305 -0.24 -5.07 14.63
N GLY A 306 -1.42 -5.49 15.11
CA GLY A 306 -1.68 -5.63 16.55
C GLY A 306 -1.29 -4.37 17.33
N PRO A 307 -0.61 -4.46 18.50
CA PRO A 307 -0.12 -3.30 19.25
C PRO A 307 1.16 -2.64 18.67
N PHE A 308 1.75 -3.20 17.61
CA PHE A 308 3.03 -2.77 17.06
C PHE A 308 2.86 -1.81 15.87
N PHE A 309 3.90 -1.01 15.63
CA PHE A 309 4.15 -0.29 14.38
C PHE A 309 5.28 -0.97 13.56
N ILE A 310 6.28 -1.54 14.25
CA ILE A 310 7.19 -2.55 13.69
C ILE A 310 7.09 -3.76 14.63
N GLN A 311 6.57 -4.88 14.14
CA GLN A 311 6.33 -6.11 14.92
C GLN A 311 7.58 -6.54 15.69
N GLY A 312 7.42 -6.75 17.00
CA GLY A 312 8.51 -7.12 17.91
C GLY A 312 9.51 -6.00 18.27
N TYR A 313 9.45 -4.80 17.67
CA TYR A 313 10.45 -3.74 17.89
C TYR A 313 9.89 -2.42 18.43
N LEU A 314 8.83 -1.88 17.82
CA LEU A 314 8.30 -0.55 18.11
C LEU A 314 6.77 -0.62 18.27
N TYR A 315 6.25 -0.19 19.41
CA TYR A 315 4.80 -0.13 19.67
C TYR A 315 4.14 1.09 19.01
N ARG A 316 2.82 1.05 18.78
CA ARG A 316 2.05 2.16 18.16
C ARG A 316 2.17 3.49 18.92
N ASN A 317 2.38 3.46 20.25
CA ASN A 317 2.63 4.64 21.08
C ASN A 317 4.07 5.20 20.98
N GLY A 318 4.95 4.57 20.21
CA GLY A 318 6.33 5.04 19.98
C GLY A 318 7.33 4.61 21.05
N ILE A 319 7.00 3.64 21.90
CA ILE A 319 7.93 2.99 22.84
C ILE A 319 8.60 1.80 22.14
N LEU A 320 9.92 1.64 22.30
CA LEU A 320 10.64 0.48 21.80
C LEU A 320 10.47 -0.70 22.77
N ALA A 321 10.37 -1.93 22.26
CA ALA A 321 10.21 -3.12 23.09
C ALA A 321 11.38 -3.30 24.09
N GLU A 322 12.59 -2.90 23.69
CA GLU A 322 13.81 -2.89 24.51
C GLU A 322 13.82 -1.82 25.63
N GLU A 323 12.97 -0.79 25.55
CA GLU A 323 12.88 0.26 26.58
C GLU A 323 11.99 -0.15 27.76
N ILE A 324 11.03 -1.06 27.56
CA ILE A 324 10.03 -1.44 28.58
C ILE A 324 10.68 -1.80 29.93
N PRO A 325 11.71 -2.67 30.02
CA PRO A 325 12.30 -3.03 31.32
C PRO A 325 13.05 -1.87 32.00
N ARG A 326 13.46 -0.85 31.24
CA ARG A 326 14.11 0.36 31.75
C ARG A 326 13.07 1.34 32.30
N LEU A 327 12.03 1.62 31.52
CA LEU A 327 10.95 2.54 31.90
C LEU A 327 10.19 2.01 33.14
N GLN A 328 10.04 0.68 33.28
CA GLN A 328 9.45 0.06 34.47
C GLN A 328 10.25 0.27 35.76
N ARG A 329 11.54 0.67 35.66
CA ARG A 329 12.41 1.00 36.81
C ARG A 329 12.59 2.50 37.02
N GLU A 330 12.81 3.26 35.95
CA GLU A 330 13.09 4.71 36.01
C GLU A 330 11.83 5.59 35.99
N GLY A 331 10.70 5.00 35.60
CA GLY A 331 9.45 5.65 35.29
C GLY A 331 9.30 6.00 33.80
N PHE A 332 8.07 6.16 33.34
CA PHE A 332 7.75 6.58 31.96
C PHE A 332 7.79 8.10 31.80
N TRP A 333 7.25 8.85 32.77
CA TRP A 333 7.18 10.31 32.73
C TRP A 333 8.55 10.98 32.96
N ARG A 334 9.42 10.40 33.80
CA ARG A 334 10.70 11.02 34.18
C ARG A 334 11.73 11.14 33.03
N PRO A 335 11.88 10.18 32.10
CA PRO A 335 12.72 10.35 30.91
C PRO A 335 11.97 10.95 29.69
N ALA A 336 10.70 11.33 29.84
CA ALA A 336 9.89 11.78 28.71
C ALA A 336 10.37 13.14 28.14
N ALA A 337 10.84 13.14 26.89
CA ALA A 337 11.35 14.32 26.19
C ALA A 337 10.31 15.45 25.95
N TRP A 338 9.03 15.21 26.24
CA TRP A 338 7.96 16.22 26.20
C TRP A 338 7.64 16.84 27.57
N ARG A 339 8.25 16.37 28.66
CA ARG A 339 8.06 16.98 29.99
C ARG A 339 8.61 18.41 30.01
N LYS A 340 7.80 19.37 30.44
CA LYS A 340 8.21 20.78 30.61
C LYS A 340 8.71 21.08 32.02
N GLU A 341 8.12 20.40 33.00
CA GLU A 341 8.31 20.60 34.43
C GLU A 341 9.57 19.85 34.92
N LYS A 342 10.19 20.32 36.01
CA LYS A 342 11.30 19.61 36.68
C LYS A 342 10.81 18.72 37.83
N GLU A 343 9.77 19.18 38.53
CA GLU A 343 9.20 18.54 39.71
C GLU A 343 8.16 17.49 39.32
N ALA A 344 8.00 16.47 40.17
CA ALA A 344 7.01 15.43 39.95
C ALA A 344 5.59 15.99 40.14
N PRO A 345 4.66 15.78 39.19
CA PRO A 345 3.28 16.22 39.32
C PRO A 345 2.55 15.42 40.41
N SER A 346 1.36 15.89 40.81
CA SER A 346 0.51 15.16 41.77
C SER A 346 0.22 13.73 41.29
N PRO A 347 -0.07 12.75 42.18
CA PRO A 347 -0.37 11.38 41.75
C PRO A 347 -1.50 11.28 40.72
N GLU A 348 -2.50 12.15 40.81
CA GLU A 348 -3.63 12.23 39.88
C GLU A 348 -3.20 12.77 38.51
N GLU A 349 -2.42 13.85 38.48
CA GLU A 349 -1.83 14.38 37.26
C GLU A 349 -0.84 13.40 36.61
N LEU A 350 -0.01 12.73 37.40
CA LEU A 350 0.92 11.71 36.93
C LEU A 350 0.15 10.59 36.21
N GLY A 351 -0.92 10.09 36.84
CA GLY A 351 -1.83 9.12 36.24
C GLY A 351 -2.41 9.62 34.91
N ALA A 352 -2.91 10.86 34.88
CA ALA A 352 -3.45 11.48 33.67
C ALA A 352 -2.40 11.67 32.57
N ARG A 353 -1.16 12.06 32.92
CA ARG A 353 -0.05 12.32 31.98
C ARG A 353 0.47 11.02 31.37
N VAL A 354 0.70 9.98 32.19
CA VAL A 354 1.12 8.64 31.72
C VAL A 354 0.01 7.98 30.90
N PHE A 355 -1.26 8.09 31.33
CA PHE A 355 -2.41 7.61 30.56
C PHE A 355 -2.51 8.23 29.16
N ARG A 356 -2.25 9.54 29.02
CA ARG A 356 -2.23 10.20 27.71
C ARG A 356 -1.07 9.76 26.82
N GLY A 357 0.09 9.46 27.42
CA GLY A 357 1.28 9.00 26.71
C GLY A 357 1.24 7.54 26.27
N GLU A 358 0.85 6.60 27.15
CA GLU A 358 0.83 5.16 26.83
C GLU A 358 -0.49 4.72 26.18
N CYS A 359 -1.63 4.99 26.82
CA CYS A 359 -2.93 4.43 26.46
C CYS A 359 -3.64 5.25 25.39
N ALA A 360 -3.80 6.56 25.62
CA ALA A 360 -4.54 7.44 24.71
C ALA A 360 -3.77 7.79 23.44
N ALA A 361 -2.51 7.32 23.30
CA ALA A 361 -1.77 7.30 22.04
C ALA A 361 -2.24 6.15 21.11
N CYS A 362 -2.59 4.98 21.67
CA CYS A 362 -3.19 3.87 20.92
C CYS A 362 -4.72 3.99 20.81
N HIS A 363 -5.35 4.67 21.76
CA HIS A 363 -6.80 4.90 21.79
C HIS A 363 -7.16 6.40 21.74
N PRO A 364 -7.06 7.09 20.58
CA PRO A 364 -7.33 8.53 20.48
C PRO A 364 -8.73 8.96 20.94
N ALA A 365 -9.73 8.05 20.90
CA ALA A 365 -11.08 8.30 21.41
C ALA A 365 -11.08 8.56 22.93
N TRP A 366 -10.17 7.92 23.68
CA TRP A 366 -10.08 8.04 25.13
C TRP A 366 -9.66 9.44 25.58
N ARG A 367 -9.03 10.23 24.69
CA ARG A 367 -8.71 11.66 24.93
C ARG A 367 -9.97 12.55 25.04
N LYS A 368 -11.13 12.09 24.56
CA LYS A 368 -12.41 12.82 24.54
C LYS A 368 -13.47 12.16 25.42
N GLY A 369 -13.07 11.56 26.55
CA GLY A 369 -13.99 10.88 27.47
C GLY A 369 -14.49 9.50 26.99
N ALA A 370 -14.50 9.22 25.68
CA ALA A 370 -15.01 7.96 25.11
C ALA A 370 -14.24 6.67 25.48
N ALA A 371 -13.31 6.75 26.45
CA ALA A 371 -12.89 5.58 27.24
C ALA A 371 -14.08 4.91 27.96
N GLN A 372 -15.08 5.71 28.35
CA GLN A 372 -16.28 5.27 29.07
C GLN A 372 -17.05 4.14 28.35
N ALA A 373 -17.05 4.11 27.02
CA ALA A 373 -17.66 3.05 26.22
C ALA A 373 -16.80 1.77 26.08
N ALA A 374 -15.49 1.85 26.37
CA ALA A 374 -14.53 0.75 26.23
C ALA A 374 -14.08 0.15 27.58
N LEU A 375 -14.24 0.90 28.68
CA LEU A 375 -13.95 0.47 30.05
C LEU A 375 -15.05 -0.36 30.80
N PRO A 376 -16.26 -0.71 30.27
CA PRO A 376 -17.27 -1.49 31.00
C PRO A 376 -16.85 -2.87 31.54
N SER A 377 -15.66 -3.37 31.19
CA SER A 377 -15.04 -4.56 31.78
C SER A 377 -14.53 -4.36 33.22
N PHE A 378 -14.27 -3.13 33.63
CA PHE A 378 -13.83 -2.82 34.99
C PHE A 378 -15.05 -2.54 35.89
N ARG A 379 -15.45 -3.57 36.65
CA ARG A 379 -16.58 -3.52 37.59
C ARG A 379 -16.17 -3.53 39.07
N GLU A 380 -14.90 -3.78 39.34
CA GLU A 380 -14.32 -3.81 40.69
C GLU A 380 -13.19 -2.80 40.82
N GLN A 381 -13.01 -2.28 42.03
CA GLN A 381 -11.81 -1.54 42.42
C GLN A 381 -10.55 -2.41 42.24
N GLY A 382 -9.48 -1.77 41.76
CA GLY A 382 -8.22 -2.44 41.42
C GLY A 382 -8.25 -3.28 40.14
N ALA A 383 -9.40 -3.46 39.47
CA ALA A 383 -9.45 -4.21 38.21
C ALA A 383 -8.59 -3.56 37.12
N ALA A 384 -8.56 -2.22 37.06
CA ALA A 384 -7.66 -1.47 36.18
C ALA A 384 -6.17 -1.74 36.50
N LEU A 385 -5.78 -1.78 37.78
CA LEU A 385 -4.40 -2.08 38.20
C LEU A 385 -4.00 -3.52 37.82
N ARG A 386 -4.90 -4.50 38.01
CA ARG A 386 -4.69 -5.90 37.61
C ARG A 386 -4.52 -6.02 36.09
N PHE A 387 -5.36 -5.34 35.31
CA PHE A 387 -5.26 -5.30 33.85
C PHE A 387 -3.95 -4.67 33.35
N LEU A 388 -3.57 -3.50 33.88
CA LEU A 388 -2.31 -2.83 33.52
C LEU A 388 -1.09 -3.72 33.82
N GLY A 389 -1.12 -4.49 34.91
CA GLY A 389 -0.11 -5.48 35.24
C GLY A 389 -0.12 -6.74 34.37
N ALA A 390 -1.22 -7.00 33.65
CA ALA A 390 -1.38 -8.16 32.77
C ALA A 390 -1.18 -7.83 31.27
N MET A 391 -1.04 -6.56 30.87
CA MET A 391 -0.84 -6.20 29.46
C MET A 391 0.43 -6.84 28.87
N GLY A 392 0.42 -7.11 27.57
CA GLY A 392 1.45 -7.91 26.91
C GLY A 392 1.26 -9.42 27.17
N LYS A 393 1.68 -9.93 28.33
CA LYS A 393 1.67 -11.40 28.57
C LYS A 393 0.27 -12.00 28.78
N GLY A 394 -0.61 -11.34 29.54
CA GLY A 394 -2.00 -11.76 29.73
C GLY A 394 -2.96 -11.19 28.67
N HIS A 395 -2.61 -10.04 28.09
CA HIS A 395 -3.38 -9.39 27.03
C HIS A 395 -2.46 -8.99 25.85
N PRO A 396 -2.14 -9.90 24.91
CA PRO A 396 -1.17 -9.67 23.84
C PRO A 396 -1.63 -8.69 22.75
N ALA A 397 -2.92 -8.33 22.72
CA ALA A 397 -3.44 -7.23 21.90
C ALA A 397 -2.95 -5.84 22.37
N PHE A 398 -2.37 -5.74 23.57
CA PHE A 398 -1.88 -4.49 24.18
C PHE A 398 -0.36 -4.54 24.36
N PRO A 399 0.34 -3.39 24.27
CA PRO A 399 1.75 -3.30 24.68
C PRO A 399 1.87 -3.61 26.18
N ALA A 400 3.01 -4.13 26.63
CA ALA A 400 3.30 -4.18 28.06
C ALA A 400 3.33 -2.75 28.63
N PHE A 401 2.78 -2.54 29.83
CA PHE A 401 2.82 -1.23 30.50
C PHE A 401 4.27 -0.80 30.74
N ALA A 402 4.63 0.39 30.28
CA ALA A 402 6.02 0.86 30.31
C ALA A 402 6.36 1.59 31.61
N GLY A 403 5.40 2.28 32.23
CA GLY A 403 5.61 2.98 33.50
C GLY A 403 5.98 2.10 34.68
N SER A 404 6.54 2.76 35.68
CA SER A 404 6.89 2.17 36.98
C SER A 404 5.66 1.72 37.78
N GLU A 405 5.88 0.95 38.86
CA GLU A 405 4.80 0.50 39.75
C GLU A 405 3.97 1.66 40.34
N GLY A 406 4.61 2.78 40.66
CA GLY A 406 3.93 3.99 41.14
C GLY A 406 3.04 4.62 40.07
N GLU A 407 3.56 4.77 38.84
CA GLU A 407 2.79 5.26 37.70
C GLU A 407 1.66 4.30 37.31
N ARG A 408 1.85 2.99 37.44
CA ARG A 408 0.82 1.98 37.17
C ARG A 408 -0.38 2.15 38.12
N ARG A 409 -0.12 2.44 39.40
CA ARG A 409 -1.15 2.75 40.40
C ARG A 409 -1.81 4.11 40.12
N ALA A 410 -1.04 5.12 39.73
CA ALA A 410 -1.56 6.42 39.32
C ALA A 410 -2.49 6.33 38.10
N VAL A 411 -2.10 5.60 37.05
CA VAL A 411 -2.94 5.36 35.86
C VAL A 411 -4.18 4.54 36.21
N ALA A 412 -4.08 3.54 37.09
CA ALA A 412 -5.25 2.80 37.58
C ALA A 412 -6.24 3.71 38.33
N ALA A 413 -5.75 4.57 39.23
CA ALA A 413 -6.59 5.53 39.94
C ALA A 413 -7.24 6.55 38.98
N HIS A 414 -6.50 7.02 37.97
CA HIS A 414 -7.05 7.89 36.93
C HIS A 414 -8.15 7.21 36.10
N LEU A 415 -7.94 5.94 35.70
CA LEU A 415 -8.95 5.12 35.00
C LEU A 415 -10.21 4.92 35.85
N GLU A 416 -10.08 4.66 37.15
CA GLU A 416 -11.23 4.58 38.05
C GLU A 416 -11.93 5.93 38.23
N GLY A 417 -11.19 7.04 38.25
CA GLY A 417 -11.76 8.40 38.24
C GLY A 417 -12.58 8.70 36.98
N LEU A 418 -12.09 8.30 35.80
CA LEU A 418 -12.81 8.40 34.52
C LEU A 418 -14.08 7.52 34.46
N LEU A 419 -14.11 6.42 35.22
CA LEU A 419 -15.29 5.55 35.36
C LEU A 419 -16.32 6.14 36.33
N ARG A 420 -15.88 6.61 37.50
CA ARG A 420 -16.77 7.23 38.51
C ARG A 420 -17.41 8.51 37.99
N THR A 421 -16.66 9.36 37.29
CA THR A 421 -17.20 10.57 36.62
C THR A 421 -18.15 10.27 35.45
N ALA A 422 -18.23 9.02 35.01
CA ALA A 422 -19.18 8.52 34.01
C ALA A 422 -20.38 7.78 34.64
N GLY A 423 -20.56 7.86 35.96
CA GLY A 423 -21.63 7.17 36.68
C GLY A 423 -21.41 5.66 36.88
N VAL A 424 -20.22 5.13 36.60
CA VAL A 424 -19.93 3.70 36.82
C VAL A 424 -19.49 3.47 38.26
N THR A 425 -20.40 2.92 39.06
CA THR A 425 -20.10 2.39 40.41
C THR A 425 -19.17 1.18 40.30
N LEU A 426 -18.01 1.26 40.96
CA LEU A 426 -17.07 0.16 41.10
C LEU A 426 -17.32 -0.57 42.43
N ALA A 427 -17.59 -1.87 42.34
CA ALA A 427 -17.70 -2.73 43.51
C ALA A 427 -16.40 -2.73 44.32
N ALA A 428 -16.52 -2.90 45.64
CA ALA A 428 -15.38 -3.20 46.50
C ALA A 428 -14.61 -4.44 45.95
N PRO A 429 -13.28 -4.50 46.10
CA PRO A 429 -12.53 -5.65 45.59
C PRO A 429 -13.01 -6.91 46.31
N ALA A 430 -13.30 -7.98 45.56
CA ALA A 430 -13.72 -9.24 46.16
C ALA A 430 -12.65 -9.71 47.17
N PRO A 431 -13.04 -10.21 48.36
CA PRO A 431 -12.09 -10.70 49.34
C PRO A 431 -11.24 -11.80 48.70
N PRO A 432 -9.92 -11.85 48.98
CA PRO A 432 -9.04 -12.82 48.35
C PRO A 432 -9.55 -14.22 48.65
N ALA A 433 -9.91 -14.97 47.60
CA ALA A 433 -10.42 -16.32 47.73
C ALA A 433 -9.48 -17.13 48.64
N PRO A 434 -10.00 -17.82 49.67
CA PRO A 434 -9.15 -18.50 50.65
C PRO A 434 -8.22 -19.43 49.91
N LYS A 435 -6.91 -19.34 50.21
CA LYS A 435 -5.89 -20.16 49.55
C LYS A 435 -6.34 -21.62 49.60
N ALA A 436 -6.69 -22.19 48.45
CA ALA A 436 -7.14 -23.57 48.38
C ALA A 436 -6.08 -24.44 49.09
N PRO A 437 -6.48 -25.28 50.06
CA PRO A 437 -5.52 -26.07 50.82
C PRO A 437 -4.68 -26.87 49.83
N PRO A 438 -3.36 -27.00 50.07
CA PRO A 438 -2.47 -27.68 49.12
C PRO A 438 -3.03 -29.07 48.86
N LYS A 439 -3.37 -29.34 47.58
CA LYS A 439 -3.92 -30.64 47.19
C LYS A 439 -2.97 -31.71 47.69
N LYS A 440 -3.44 -32.57 48.60
CA LYS A 440 -2.70 -33.76 49.00
C LYS A 440 -2.30 -34.51 47.72
N PRO A 441 -1.04 -34.97 47.60
CA PRO A 441 -0.65 -35.77 46.45
C PRO A 441 -1.48 -37.06 46.47
N GLU A 442 -2.42 -37.18 45.53
CA GLU A 442 -3.08 -38.44 45.26
C GLU A 442 -2.01 -39.45 44.86
N LYS A 443 -1.90 -40.56 45.59
CA LYS A 443 -1.04 -41.67 45.22
C LYS A 443 -1.56 -42.23 43.89
N LYS A 444 -0.96 -41.80 42.79
CA LYS A 444 -1.19 -42.39 41.47
C LYS A 444 -0.60 -43.80 41.49
N GLU A 445 -1.43 -44.80 41.77
CA GLU A 445 -1.01 -46.20 41.83
C GLU A 445 -0.53 -46.68 40.46
N VAL A 446 0.79 -46.82 40.33
CA VAL A 446 1.41 -47.34 39.12
C VAL A 446 1.36 -48.87 39.19
N ARG A 447 0.28 -49.46 38.66
CA ARG A 447 0.35 -50.86 38.20
C ARG A 447 1.33 -50.90 37.01
N PRO A 448 2.36 -51.77 37.03
CA PRO A 448 3.35 -51.80 35.97
C PRO A 448 2.74 -52.34 34.67
N ALA A 449 3.19 -51.81 33.53
CA ALA A 449 2.83 -52.32 32.21
C ALA A 449 3.67 -53.58 31.87
N PRO A 450 3.09 -54.61 31.24
CA PRO A 450 3.85 -55.76 30.74
C PRO A 450 4.69 -55.39 29.51
N VAL A 451 5.83 -56.05 29.37
CA VAL A 451 6.80 -55.86 28.27
C VAL A 451 6.28 -56.51 26.97
N PRO A 452 6.45 -55.89 25.79
CA PRO A 452 6.02 -56.48 24.52
C PRO A 452 6.93 -57.63 24.06
N ALA A 453 6.32 -58.69 23.54
CA ALA A 453 6.99 -59.76 22.78
C ALA A 453 6.30 -59.90 21.40
N ALA A 454 7.08 -60.29 20.39
CA ALA A 454 6.68 -60.33 18.98
C ALA A 454 6.31 -61.79 18.53
N PRO A 455 5.86 -62.05 17.29
CA PRO A 455 4.61 -62.77 17.08
C PRO A 455 4.74 -64.12 16.34
N PRO A 456 3.61 -64.83 16.14
CA PRO A 456 3.41 -65.55 14.88
C PRO A 456 2.01 -65.37 14.24
N LYS A 457 2.05 -65.05 12.94
CA LYS A 457 1.31 -65.63 11.79
C LYS A 457 -0.17 -66.07 11.87
N GLU A 458 -0.86 -65.82 10.75
CA GLU A 458 -1.99 -66.60 10.16
C GLU A 458 -3.35 -66.57 10.92
N ALA A 459 -4.53 -66.55 10.28
CA ALA A 459 -4.90 -66.41 8.86
C ALA A 459 -6.38 -65.97 8.65
N VAL A 460 -6.69 -65.47 7.44
CA VAL A 460 -8.02 -65.54 6.73
C VAL A 460 -9.27 -64.82 7.31
N LYS A 461 -9.88 -63.98 6.44
CA LYS A 461 -11.31 -63.60 6.21
C LYS A 461 -12.35 -63.65 7.39
N GLU A 462 -13.40 -62.84 7.48
CA GLU A 462 -14.37 -62.37 6.45
C GLU A 462 -14.97 -60.98 6.79
N ALA A 463 -15.91 -60.50 5.96
CA ALA A 463 -16.78 -59.37 6.24
C ALA A 463 -18.23 -59.71 5.87
N PRO A 464 -19.22 -59.13 6.57
CA PRO A 464 -20.42 -58.67 5.89
C PRO A 464 -20.78 -57.21 6.22
N LYS A 465 -21.64 -56.64 5.37
CA LYS A 465 -22.37 -55.39 5.64
C LYS A 465 -23.58 -55.72 6.51
N GLU A 466 -24.05 -54.76 7.32
CA GLU A 466 -25.42 -54.26 7.21
C GLU A 466 -25.64 -52.98 8.02
N ALA A 467 -26.83 -52.38 7.88
CA ALA A 467 -27.23 -51.16 8.57
C ALA A 467 -28.74 -51.16 8.83
N PRO A 468 -29.22 -50.62 9.96
CA PRO A 468 -30.62 -50.25 10.12
C PRO A 468 -30.83 -48.74 9.89
N LYS A 469 -31.86 -48.41 9.12
CA LYS A 469 -32.62 -47.16 9.31
C LYS A 469 -33.90 -47.54 10.06
N GLU A 470 -34.35 -46.72 11.01
CA GLU A 470 -35.78 -46.37 11.09
C GLU A 470 -36.03 -45.11 11.92
N VAL A 471 -37.26 -44.56 11.83
CA VAL A 471 -37.62 -43.22 12.31
C VAL A 471 -39.12 -43.14 12.66
N PRO A 472 -39.45 -42.65 13.86
CA PRO A 472 -40.55 -41.69 14.07
C PRO A 472 -39.96 -40.35 14.56
N LYS A 473 -40.20 -39.16 14.01
CA LYS A 473 -41.28 -38.61 13.18
C LYS A 473 -42.58 -38.31 13.94
N GLU A 474 -42.54 -37.24 14.75
CA GLU A 474 -43.69 -36.36 14.99
C GLU A 474 -43.24 -34.90 15.09
N ALA A 475 -44.15 -33.97 14.79
CA ALA A 475 -43.95 -32.51 14.82
C ALA A 475 -45.33 -31.82 14.80
N PRO A 476 -45.46 -30.56 15.29
CA PRO A 476 -45.40 -29.48 14.31
C PRO A 476 -44.79 -28.15 14.81
N LYS A 477 -44.40 -27.33 13.81
CA LYS A 477 -44.47 -25.86 13.74
C LYS A 477 -44.66 -25.07 15.05
N GLU A 478 -43.70 -24.19 15.36
CA GLU A 478 -44.00 -22.75 15.31
C GLU A 478 -42.75 -21.92 15.03
N ALA A 479 -42.93 -20.70 14.49
CA ALA A 479 -41.84 -19.78 14.20
C ALA A 479 -42.36 -18.33 14.10
N PRO A 480 -42.09 -17.47 15.10
CA PRO A 480 -42.25 -16.04 14.95
C PRO A 480 -41.18 -15.49 14.01
N LYS A 481 -41.61 -14.95 12.86
CA LYS A 481 -40.84 -13.87 12.23
C LYS A 481 -41.00 -12.66 13.13
N GLU A 482 -39.92 -12.04 13.56
CA GLU A 482 -39.99 -10.59 13.75
C GLU A 482 -38.66 -9.90 13.44
N VAL A 483 -38.79 -8.77 12.76
CA VAL A 483 -37.70 -7.90 12.33
C VAL A 483 -38.14 -6.50 12.72
N PRO A 484 -37.42 -5.79 13.60
CA PRO A 484 -37.66 -4.37 13.86
C PRO A 484 -37.44 -3.52 12.60
N LYS A 485 -38.48 -3.44 11.76
CA LYS A 485 -38.63 -2.46 10.69
C LYS A 485 -39.38 -1.26 11.22
N GLU A 486 -38.65 -0.31 11.80
CA GLU A 486 -39.11 1.07 11.83
C GLU A 486 -38.03 1.99 11.25
N ALA A 487 -38.47 3.00 10.51
CA ALA A 487 -37.63 4.01 9.92
C ALA A 487 -38.41 5.34 9.96
N PRO A 488 -37.90 6.39 10.61
CA PRO A 488 -38.51 7.71 10.56
C PRO A 488 -38.46 8.26 9.13
N LYS A 489 -39.60 8.26 8.46
CA LYS A 489 -39.85 8.98 7.21
C LYS A 489 -40.79 10.13 7.50
N GLU A 490 -40.24 11.27 7.92
CA GLU A 490 -40.87 12.56 7.69
C GLU A 490 -39.82 13.56 7.22
N ALA A 491 -40.25 14.50 6.37
CA ALA A 491 -39.41 15.56 5.83
C ALA A 491 -40.28 16.79 5.57
N PRO A 492 -39.95 17.95 6.15
CA PRO A 492 -40.53 19.22 5.73
C PRO A 492 -39.93 19.60 4.37
N LYS A 493 -40.69 19.39 3.29
CA LYS A 493 -40.54 20.16 2.06
C LYS A 493 -41.43 21.38 2.18
N GLU A 494 -40.84 22.56 2.38
CA GLU A 494 -41.37 23.79 1.79
C GLU A 494 -40.25 24.67 1.27
N THR A 495 -40.53 25.35 0.17
CA THR A 495 -39.70 26.41 -0.41
C THR A 495 -40.60 27.59 -0.70
N PRO A 496 -40.24 28.80 -0.27
CA PRO A 496 -40.56 29.99 -1.04
C PRO A 496 -39.39 30.36 -1.97
N LYS A 497 -39.71 30.61 -3.25
CA LYS A 497 -38.92 31.47 -4.13
C LYS A 497 -39.73 32.74 -4.36
N GLU A 498 -39.26 33.86 -3.84
CA GLU A 498 -39.40 35.20 -4.42
C GLU A 498 -38.32 36.06 -3.72
N ALA A 499 -37.40 36.76 -4.38
CA ALA A 499 -37.46 37.60 -5.57
C ALA A 499 -38.12 38.96 -5.31
N SER A 500 -37.34 39.88 -4.74
CA SER A 500 -37.44 41.30 -5.10
C SER A 500 -36.05 41.91 -5.31
N LYS A 501 -35.99 42.97 -6.10
CA LYS A 501 -34.81 43.83 -6.28
C LYS A 501 -34.88 44.96 -5.25
N GLU A 502 -33.74 45.51 -4.84
CA GLU A 502 -33.54 46.97 -4.95
C GLU A 502 -32.08 47.40 -4.70
N THR A 503 -31.70 48.52 -5.32
CA THR A 503 -30.41 49.21 -5.19
C THR A 503 -30.55 50.64 -5.77
N PRO A 504 -29.81 51.64 -5.28
CA PRO A 504 -29.47 51.98 -3.89
C PRO A 504 -30.04 53.38 -3.55
N PRO A 505 -29.54 54.07 -2.51
CA PRO A 505 -28.90 55.36 -2.83
C PRO A 505 -27.56 55.63 -2.10
N LYS A 506 -26.95 56.77 -2.45
CA LYS A 506 -25.71 57.39 -1.94
C LYS A 506 -25.93 57.88 -0.47
N GLU A 507 -24.93 58.29 0.35
CA GLU A 507 -23.92 59.34 0.12
C GLU A 507 -22.66 59.31 1.05
N ALA A 508 -21.64 60.05 0.60
CA ALA A 508 -20.60 60.82 1.33
C ALA A 508 -19.90 60.30 2.62
N PRO A 509 -18.56 60.13 2.60
CA PRO A 509 -17.71 60.03 3.80
C PRO A 509 -16.90 61.33 4.09
N LYS A 510 -17.10 61.97 5.25
CA LYS A 510 -16.20 63.00 5.84
C LYS A 510 -16.34 63.02 7.37
N GLY A 511 -15.24 63.09 8.15
CA GLY A 511 -15.38 63.27 9.61
C GLY A 511 -14.20 62.95 10.56
N LYS A 512 -12.99 63.46 10.29
CA LYS A 512 -11.95 63.88 11.28
C LYS A 512 -11.66 63.02 12.55
N PRO A 513 -10.43 62.50 12.70
CA PRO A 513 -9.83 62.18 14.01
C PRO A 513 -8.70 63.17 14.42
N PRO A 514 -8.58 63.46 15.73
CA PRO A 514 -7.32 63.73 16.43
C PRO A 514 -7.06 62.62 17.49
N GLU A 515 -5.88 62.37 18.06
CA GLU A 515 -4.47 62.76 17.84
C GLU A 515 -3.60 61.73 18.65
N ALA A 516 -2.26 61.73 18.75
CA ALA A 516 -1.24 62.70 18.38
C ALA A 516 -0.06 62.05 17.61
N LEU A 517 1.17 62.05 18.18
CA LEU A 517 2.43 61.91 17.44
C LEU A 517 3.54 61.18 18.22
N PRO A 518 4.50 60.54 17.51
CA PRO A 518 5.83 60.22 18.02
C PRO A 518 6.97 60.95 17.27
N ALA A 519 8.09 61.14 17.98
CA ALA A 519 9.46 61.42 17.48
C ALA A 519 9.74 62.75 16.75
N ALA A 520 10.99 63.23 16.91
CA ALA A 520 11.52 64.47 16.31
C ALA A 520 12.61 64.17 15.27
N ALA A 521 12.85 65.14 14.37
CA ALA A 521 13.92 65.13 13.37
C ALA A 521 15.10 66.05 13.79
N PRO A 522 16.14 66.21 12.96
CA PRO A 522 16.09 67.36 12.04
C PRO A 522 16.47 67.05 10.57
N LYS A 523 16.66 68.12 9.79
CA LYS A 523 16.66 68.30 8.33
C LYS A 523 17.73 69.39 8.00
N PRO A 524 17.87 69.93 6.78
CA PRO A 524 17.54 69.46 5.43
C PRO A 524 18.73 69.63 4.44
N GLU A 525 18.54 69.29 3.16
CA GLU A 525 18.62 70.29 2.08
C GLU A 525 17.81 69.81 0.85
N ALA A 526 17.70 70.60 -0.23
CA ALA A 526 16.59 70.48 -1.17
C ALA A 526 16.94 70.74 -2.64
N GLU A 527 16.23 70.07 -3.55
CA GLU A 527 15.80 70.61 -4.85
C GLU A 527 14.62 69.80 -5.42
N THR A 528 13.80 70.36 -6.33
CA THR A 528 12.60 69.67 -6.86
C THR A 528 12.06 70.28 -8.16
N LYS A 529 11.89 69.45 -9.22
CA LYS A 529 11.12 69.59 -10.49
C LYS A 529 11.74 68.62 -11.53
N THR A 530 11.06 67.90 -12.42
CA THR A 530 9.63 67.70 -12.81
C THR A 530 9.48 66.27 -13.38
N PRO A 531 8.35 65.55 -13.20
CA PRO A 531 8.20 64.17 -13.70
C PRO A 531 7.95 64.05 -15.22
N ALA A 532 8.29 62.90 -15.80
CA ALA A 532 8.21 62.57 -17.22
C ALA A 532 6.90 61.84 -17.62
N PRO A 533 6.46 61.87 -18.90
CA PRO A 533 5.19 61.30 -19.36
C PRO A 533 5.17 59.75 -19.45
N PRO A 534 3.97 59.13 -19.51
CA PRO A 534 3.81 57.66 -19.54
C PRO A 534 4.21 57.01 -20.88
N LYS A 535 4.52 55.70 -20.83
CA LYS A 535 4.94 54.90 -21.99
C LYS A 535 3.80 54.65 -23.02
N PRO A 536 4.12 54.60 -24.32
CA PRO A 536 3.20 54.13 -25.36
C PRO A 536 3.00 52.59 -25.33
N PRO A 537 1.92 52.06 -25.91
CA PRO A 537 1.65 50.62 -25.98
C PRO A 537 2.53 49.88 -27.00
N GLU A 538 2.70 48.57 -26.80
CA GLU A 538 3.50 47.70 -27.67
C GLU A 538 2.83 47.46 -29.04
N PRO A 539 3.60 47.42 -30.15
CA PRO A 539 3.05 47.15 -31.47
C PRO A 539 2.64 45.68 -31.64
N ARG A 540 1.46 45.47 -32.23
CA ARG A 540 0.95 44.14 -32.61
C ARG A 540 1.90 43.49 -33.63
N ARG A 541 2.29 42.23 -33.42
CA ARG A 541 2.97 41.42 -34.44
C ARG A 541 2.08 41.26 -35.66
N GLU A 542 2.53 41.77 -36.80
CA GLU A 542 2.01 41.39 -38.12
C GLU A 542 2.60 40.04 -38.56
N GLU A 543 1.85 39.31 -39.38
CA GLU A 543 2.29 38.04 -39.96
C GLU A 543 3.14 38.29 -41.22
N PRO A 544 4.19 37.49 -41.49
CA PRO A 544 5.03 37.68 -42.67
C PRO A 544 4.23 37.37 -43.95
N LYS A 545 4.05 38.41 -44.78
CA LYS A 545 3.44 38.33 -46.11
C LYS A 545 4.24 37.35 -47.00
N PRO A 546 3.58 36.46 -47.78
CA PRO A 546 4.29 35.40 -48.50
C PRO A 546 5.22 35.91 -49.61
N GLU A 547 6.36 35.23 -49.74
CA GLU A 547 7.35 35.44 -50.81
C GLU A 547 6.71 35.10 -52.18
N PRO A 548 6.92 35.91 -53.25
CA PRO A 548 6.43 35.57 -54.58
C PRO A 548 7.11 34.29 -55.10
N PRO A 549 6.40 33.44 -55.87
CA PRO A 549 6.93 32.16 -56.30
C PRO A 549 8.14 32.33 -57.23
N ARG A 550 9.24 31.64 -56.91
CA ARG A 550 10.39 31.53 -57.82
C ARG A 550 9.96 30.77 -59.09
N PRO A 551 10.43 31.16 -60.28
CA PRO A 551 10.14 30.41 -61.51
C PRO A 551 10.68 28.98 -61.38
N GLY A 552 9.81 28.00 -61.67
CA GLY A 552 10.19 26.59 -61.63
C GLY A 552 11.11 26.23 -62.81
N PRO A 553 12.05 25.28 -62.64
CA PRO A 553 12.85 24.78 -63.75
C PRO A 553 11.99 23.99 -64.72
N SER A 554 11.85 24.48 -65.96
CA SER A 554 11.19 23.75 -67.03
C SER A 554 11.95 22.47 -67.39
N SER A 555 11.17 21.40 -67.51
CA SER A 555 11.47 20.13 -68.21
C SER A 555 12.71 20.13 -69.11
N GLN A 556 13.71 19.34 -68.73
CA GLN A 556 14.59 18.66 -69.69
C GLN A 556 14.50 17.15 -69.43
N ALA A 557 14.56 16.37 -70.52
CA ALA A 557 14.15 14.97 -70.51
C ALA A 557 15.20 14.03 -69.89
N ALA A 558 14.73 12.90 -69.35
CA ALA A 558 15.60 11.79 -68.95
C ALA A 558 16.13 11.04 -70.19
N PRO A 559 17.37 10.51 -70.15
CA PRO A 559 17.85 9.58 -71.17
C PRO A 559 17.10 8.23 -71.10
N PRO A 560 16.85 7.56 -72.23
CA PRO A 560 16.04 6.34 -72.28
C PRO A 560 16.80 5.09 -71.82
N SER A 561 16.08 4.14 -71.22
CA SER A 561 16.56 2.79 -70.94
C SER A 561 16.76 1.97 -72.23
N PRO A 562 17.72 1.03 -72.28
CA PRO A 562 17.86 0.10 -73.40
C PRO A 562 16.69 -0.91 -73.46
N PRO A 563 16.35 -1.44 -74.65
CA PRO A 563 15.18 -2.30 -74.86
C PRO A 563 15.43 -3.78 -74.51
N PRO A 564 14.36 -4.57 -74.23
CA PRO A 564 14.45 -6.02 -74.04
C PRO A 564 14.37 -6.80 -75.36
N GLY A 565 15.07 -7.94 -75.45
CA GLY A 565 14.92 -8.89 -76.55
C GLY A 565 15.93 -10.05 -76.48
N GLY A 566 15.54 -11.22 -77.03
CA GLY A 566 16.40 -12.41 -77.14
C GLY A 566 16.08 -13.51 -76.13
N ALA A 567 15.81 -14.72 -76.64
CA ALA A 567 15.62 -15.95 -75.86
C ALA A 567 16.68 -17.01 -76.29
N PRO A 568 16.59 -18.33 -76.02
CA PRO A 568 17.61 -18.93 -75.16
C PRO A 568 18.49 -20.01 -75.80
N GLY A 569 19.66 -20.21 -75.20
CA GLY A 569 20.57 -21.35 -75.33
C GLY A 569 21.64 -21.23 -74.24
N GLY A 570 22.35 -22.29 -73.81
CA GLY A 570 22.39 -23.69 -74.25
C GLY A 570 23.75 -24.27 -73.86
N SER A 571 23.83 -25.56 -73.54
CA SER A 571 24.94 -26.23 -72.80
C SER A 571 25.13 -25.71 -71.35
N GLU A 572 25.31 -26.48 -70.27
CA GLU A 572 25.83 -27.84 -69.96
C GLU A 572 27.28 -27.88 -69.40
N VAL A 573 27.54 -28.99 -68.68
CA VAL A 573 28.85 -29.58 -68.30
C VAL A 573 29.49 -29.19 -66.95
N LYS A 574 29.48 -30.19 -66.03
CA LYS A 574 30.33 -30.43 -64.83
C LYS A 574 30.19 -29.44 -63.64
N LYS A 575 30.05 -29.88 -62.38
CA LYS A 575 30.73 -30.90 -61.53
C LYS A 575 32.17 -30.55 -61.12
N GLU A 576 32.34 -30.10 -59.87
CA GLU A 576 32.95 -30.85 -58.75
C GLU A 576 32.76 -30.02 -57.46
N ALA A 577 32.25 -30.55 -56.35
CA ALA A 577 32.81 -31.52 -55.39
C ALA A 577 33.80 -30.87 -54.39
N GLY A 578 33.42 -30.83 -53.10
CA GLY A 578 34.22 -30.21 -52.03
C GLY A 578 33.43 -30.05 -50.72
N ALA A 579 33.44 -31.07 -49.87
CA ALA A 579 32.83 -31.05 -48.53
C ALA A 579 33.90 -30.78 -47.44
N PRO A 580 33.52 -30.34 -46.22
CA PRO A 580 34.46 -29.73 -45.27
C PRO A 580 34.99 -30.69 -44.17
N PRO A 581 36.13 -30.35 -43.54
CA PRO A 581 36.45 -30.71 -42.15
C PRO A 581 35.93 -29.60 -41.19
N ALA A 582 35.34 -29.82 -40.01
CA ALA A 582 35.42 -30.87 -38.96
C ALA A 582 36.20 -30.40 -37.70
N ALA A 583 35.63 -30.71 -36.54
CA ALA A 583 36.11 -30.51 -35.17
C ALA A 583 36.14 -31.89 -34.45
N PRO A 584 36.51 -32.07 -33.15
CA PRO A 584 36.99 -31.11 -32.14
C PRO A 584 38.52 -31.30 -31.86
N PRO A 585 39.08 -31.93 -30.78
CA PRO A 585 38.53 -32.55 -29.55
C PRO A 585 38.81 -31.76 -28.24
N ALA A 586 38.28 -32.26 -27.12
CA ALA A 586 38.81 -32.09 -25.75
C ALA A 586 38.62 -33.43 -25.02
N PRO A 587 39.57 -33.90 -24.17
CA PRO A 587 39.46 -33.67 -22.71
C PRO A 587 40.82 -33.61 -21.96
N SER A 588 40.82 -33.32 -20.65
CA SER A 588 41.72 -33.94 -19.64
C SER A 588 41.53 -33.45 -18.20
N ALA A 589 41.47 -34.39 -17.25
CA ALA A 589 41.66 -34.29 -15.79
C ALA A 589 41.69 -35.76 -15.22
N PRO A 590 42.17 -36.06 -14.00
CA PRO A 590 42.78 -35.22 -12.95
C PRO A 590 44.27 -35.63 -12.69
N PRO A 591 44.83 -35.47 -11.48
CA PRO A 591 44.82 -36.61 -10.53
C PRO A 591 44.43 -36.22 -9.08
N ALA A 592 44.49 -37.16 -8.14
CA ALA A 592 43.84 -37.08 -6.84
C ALA A 592 44.77 -37.04 -5.62
N GLY A 593 44.22 -36.49 -4.53
CA GLY A 593 44.66 -36.63 -3.13
C GLY A 593 43.59 -36.00 -2.23
N GLY A 594 43.27 -36.51 -1.04
CA GLY A 594 43.86 -37.64 -0.32
C GLY A 594 44.02 -37.32 1.16
N GLY A 595 42.93 -37.23 1.92
CA GLY A 595 42.96 -36.85 3.33
C GLY A 595 41.63 -37.02 4.05
N SER A 596 41.61 -37.83 5.10
CA SER A 596 40.47 -38.09 5.99
C SER A 596 40.32 -37.00 7.06
N GLY A 597 39.09 -36.64 7.46
CA GLY A 597 38.89 -35.65 8.53
C GLY A 597 37.44 -35.38 8.95
N SER A 598 36.89 -36.24 9.79
CA SER A 598 35.77 -35.96 10.73
C SER A 598 36.05 -36.84 11.95
N PRO A 599 35.93 -36.32 13.19
CA PRO A 599 34.69 -35.79 13.77
C PRO A 599 34.91 -34.38 14.39
N GLU A 600 34.15 -33.81 15.34
CA GLU A 600 32.99 -34.26 16.14
C GLU A 600 32.10 -33.06 16.58
N VAL A 601 30.96 -33.35 17.22
CA VAL A 601 30.09 -32.37 17.89
C VAL A 601 30.47 -32.27 19.37
N PRO A 602 30.36 -31.07 19.99
CA PRO A 602 29.79 -31.03 21.33
C PRO A 602 28.75 -29.91 21.55
N SER A 603 27.62 -30.32 22.13
CA SER A 603 26.88 -29.54 23.14
C SER A 603 27.16 -30.22 24.50
N PRO A 604 26.95 -29.59 25.67
CA PRO A 604 25.80 -28.75 26.02
C PRO A 604 25.91 -27.27 25.62
#